data_AF-A0A969E4G8-F1
#
_entry.id   AF-A0A969E4G8-F1
#
_cell.length_a   1.000
_cell.length_b   1.000
_cell.length_c   1.000
_cell.angle_alpha   90.00
_cell.angle_beta   90.00
_cell.angle_gamma   90.00
#
_symmetry.space_group_name_H-M   'P 1'
#
loop_
_entity.id
_entity.type
_entity.pdbx_description
1 polymer ?
#
loop_
_entity_poly.entity_id
_entity_poly.type
_entity_poly.pdbx_seq_one_letter_code
_entity_poly.pdbx_strand_id
1 'polypeptide(L)'
;MKNLVKKSLLAALILRGCLPSALLAQKADPAPFAATINTSELRNHLVILTSDSLEGRETGMPGNQKAAEYLAQQMEKLGLPKVVDNKSYFQRMVYTNEAWNNISMTVNEQSYRHLFNFYAYPATNPSVSGNKMEASEVIFLGYGIDDERYSDYKKHDVKGKIILINQGEPMKGDSISLVTKTRNVSSWSVDIRRKLKVAQEKGVKAVLIIDSELSRSVQEGRRFFSRNIMATSNRPMVNTPIAFLFRPM
;
A
#
# COMPACT_ATOMS: atom_id res chain seq x y z
N MET A 1 -44.86 55.49 -5.35
CA MET A 1 -45.01 54.26 -6.17
C MET A 1 -43.99 54.10 -7.30
N LYS A 2 -43.49 55.17 -7.96
CA LYS A 2 -42.53 55.05 -9.09
C LYS A 2 -41.11 54.54 -8.71
N ASN A 3 -40.69 54.67 -7.45
CA ASN A 3 -39.36 54.22 -6.99
C ASN A 3 -39.31 52.78 -6.47
N LEU A 4 -40.45 52.12 -6.22
CA LEU A 4 -40.49 50.71 -5.82
C LEU A 4 -40.34 49.79 -7.05
N VAL A 5 -40.91 50.18 -8.18
CA VAL A 5 -40.85 49.41 -9.44
C VAL A 5 -39.43 49.41 -10.02
N LYS A 6 -38.68 50.50 -9.90
CA LYS A 6 -37.29 50.59 -10.37
C LYS A 6 -36.31 49.71 -9.55
N LYS A 7 -36.54 49.55 -8.24
CA LYS A 7 -35.71 48.65 -7.40
C LYS A 7 -36.02 47.16 -7.65
N SER A 8 -37.27 46.84 -8.01
CA SER A 8 -37.69 45.48 -8.39
C SER A 8 -37.11 45.03 -9.74
N LEU A 9 -36.98 45.94 -10.72
CA LEU A 9 -36.34 45.61 -12.00
C LEU A 9 -34.81 45.43 -11.91
N LEU A 10 -34.14 46.11 -10.99
CA LEU A 10 -32.68 45.99 -10.83
C LEU A 10 -32.27 44.68 -10.13
N ALA A 11 -33.09 44.19 -9.19
CA ALA A 11 -32.86 42.91 -8.52
C ALA A 11 -33.10 41.70 -9.45
N ALA A 12 -34.01 41.82 -10.42
CA ALA A 12 -34.27 40.77 -11.40
C ALA A 12 -33.17 40.64 -12.48
N LEU A 13 -32.37 41.69 -12.69
CA LEU A 13 -31.29 41.69 -13.67
C LEU A 13 -30.00 41.05 -13.12
N ILE A 14 -29.76 41.15 -11.81
CA ILE A 14 -28.58 40.55 -11.15
C ILE A 14 -28.78 39.04 -10.93
N LEU A 15 -30.01 38.57 -10.77
CA LEU A 15 -30.30 37.14 -10.56
C LEU A 15 -30.28 36.30 -11.86
N ARG A 16 -30.23 36.94 -13.04
CA ARG A 16 -30.05 36.25 -14.34
C ARG A 16 -28.58 36.12 -14.79
N GLY A 17 -27.64 36.77 -14.09
CA GLY A 17 -26.21 36.73 -14.45
C GLY A 17 -25.40 35.60 -13.80
N CYS A 18 -25.97 34.85 -12.85
CA CYS A 18 -25.20 33.93 -12.00
C CYS A 18 -25.45 32.43 -12.26
N LEU A 19 -26.19 32.06 -13.32
CA LEU A 19 -26.54 30.67 -13.66
C LEU A 19 -26.53 30.51 -15.20
N PRO A 20 -25.34 30.45 -15.83
CA PRO A 20 -24.95 29.16 -16.42
C PRO A 20 -23.43 28.89 -16.46
N SER A 21 -22.60 29.54 -15.64
CA SER A 21 -21.16 29.19 -15.59
C SER A 21 -20.90 27.76 -15.07
N ALA A 22 -21.88 27.15 -14.40
CA ALA A 22 -21.83 25.75 -13.96
C ALA A 22 -22.22 24.73 -15.06
N LEU A 23 -22.75 25.18 -16.21
CA LEU A 23 -23.18 24.31 -17.31
C LEU A 23 -22.14 24.15 -18.42
N LEU A 24 -21.04 24.91 -18.38
CA LEU A 24 -19.88 24.75 -19.27
C LEU A 24 -18.78 23.85 -18.69
N ALA A 25 -19.06 23.09 -17.63
CA ALA A 25 -18.31 21.88 -17.33
C ALA A 25 -18.76 20.74 -18.28
N GLN A 26 -18.79 21.00 -19.58
CA GLN A 26 -18.95 19.95 -20.57
C GLN A 26 -17.71 19.06 -20.50
N LYS A 27 -17.92 17.75 -20.29
CA LYS A 27 -16.91 16.73 -20.55
C LYS A 27 -16.29 17.05 -21.91
N ALA A 28 -15.04 17.50 -21.92
CA ALA A 28 -14.32 17.71 -23.17
C ALA A 28 -14.36 16.40 -23.97
N ASP A 29 -14.71 16.47 -25.26
CA ASP A 29 -14.62 15.32 -26.14
C ASP A 29 -13.15 14.89 -26.18
N PRO A 30 -12.80 13.64 -25.78
CA PRO A 30 -11.42 13.18 -25.84
C PRO A 30 -10.95 12.89 -27.26
N ALA A 31 -11.84 12.74 -28.25
CA ALA A 31 -11.49 12.31 -29.60
C ALA A 31 -10.45 13.22 -30.30
N PRO A 32 -10.53 14.56 -30.23
CA PRO A 32 -9.51 15.45 -30.78
C PRO A 32 -8.13 15.26 -30.14
N PHE A 33 -8.06 15.02 -28.83
CA PHE A 33 -6.80 14.78 -28.11
C PHE A 33 -6.23 13.38 -28.38
N ALA A 34 -7.10 12.39 -28.55
CA ALA A 34 -6.67 11.05 -28.96
C ALA A 34 -6.03 11.08 -30.36
N ALA A 35 -6.55 11.92 -31.27
CA ALA A 35 -6.01 12.09 -32.60
C ALA A 35 -4.61 12.76 -32.63
N THR A 36 -4.21 13.46 -31.56
CA THR A 36 -2.85 14.04 -31.47
C THR A 36 -1.80 13.04 -31.01
N ILE A 37 -2.18 11.83 -30.58
CA ILE A 37 -1.23 10.82 -30.11
C ILE A 37 -0.47 10.23 -31.30
N ASN A 38 0.85 10.40 -31.32
CA ASN A 38 1.71 9.92 -32.40
C ASN A 38 2.58 8.73 -31.96
N THR A 39 2.53 7.63 -32.73
CA THR A 39 3.31 6.41 -32.45
C THR A 39 4.82 6.65 -32.41
N SER A 40 5.34 7.52 -33.27
CA SER A 40 6.78 7.83 -33.31
C SER A 40 7.23 8.60 -32.06
N GLU A 41 6.42 9.53 -31.58
CA GLU A 41 6.69 10.28 -30.34
C GLU A 41 6.65 9.35 -29.13
N LEU A 42 5.62 8.50 -29.03
CA LEU A 42 5.52 7.48 -27.98
C LEU A 42 6.73 6.55 -27.98
N ARG A 43 7.18 6.11 -29.16
CA ARG A 43 8.37 5.26 -29.29
C ARG A 43 9.61 5.97 -28.80
N ASN A 44 9.80 7.25 -29.12
CA ASN A 44 10.95 8.02 -28.66
C ASN A 44 10.98 8.15 -27.13
N HIS A 45 9.84 8.48 -26.51
CA HIS A 45 9.74 8.52 -25.05
C HIS A 45 10.03 7.15 -24.41
N LEU A 46 9.48 6.07 -24.98
CA LEU A 46 9.70 4.72 -24.50
C LEU A 46 11.19 4.35 -24.54
N VAL A 47 11.84 4.54 -25.69
CA VAL A 47 13.26 4.20 -25.88
C VAL A 47 14.15 4.94 -24.88
N ILE A 48 13.89 6.22 -24.63
CA ILE A 48 14.67 7.00 -23.66
C ILE A 48 14.38 6.54 -22.23
N LEU A 49 13.13 6.32 -21.85
CA LEU A 49 12.76 5.91 -20.48
C LEU A 49 13.16 4.47 -20.13
N THR A 50 13.54 3.68 -21.14
CA THR A 50 14.02 2.31 -21.00
C THR A 50 15.48 2.13 -21.44
N SER A 51 16.22 3.20 -21.74
CA SER A 51 17.60 3.07 -22.18
C SER A 51 18.54 2.76 -21.02
N ASP A 52 19.63 2.06 -21.33
CA ASP A 52 20.68 1.69 -20.36
C ASP A 52 21.30 2.90 -19.66
N SER A 53 21.29 4.07 -20.30
CA SER A 53 21.78 5.33 -19.72
C SER A 53 21.02 5.77 -18.46
N LEU A 54 19.78 5.29 -18.27
CA LEU A 54 19.03 5.50 -17.04
C LEU A 54 19.41 4.49 -15.97
N GLU A 55 20.04 3.35 -16.28
CA GLU A 55 20.47 2.34 -15.30
C GLU A 55 19.31 1.76 -14.44
N GLY A 56 18.07 1.95 -14.89
CA GLY A 56 16.84 1.63 -14.16
C GLY A 56 16.16 2.87 -13.56
N ARG A 57 14.97 2.71 -12.96
CA ARG A 57 14.19 3.83 -12.38
C ARG A 57 13.66 3.50 -10.99
N GLU A 58 14.44 2.71 -10.25
CA GLU A 58 14.12 2.36 -8.88
C GLU A 58 14.16 3.61 -7.99
N THR A 59 13.23 3.71 -7.04
CA THR A 59 13.11 4.90 -6.19
C THR A 59 14.42 5.16 -5.44
N GLY A 60 14.86 6.43 -5.40
CA GLY A 60 16.10 6.83 -4.72
C GLY A 60 17.41 6.47 -5.43
N MET A 61 17.37 5.81 -6.60
CA MET A 61 18.56 5.53 -7.41
C MET A 61 18.83 6.64 -8.43
N PRO A 62 20.08 6.80 -8.93
CA PRO A 62 20.44 7.85 -9.89
C PRO A 62 19.56 7.87 -11.15
N GLY A 63 19.16 6.69 -11.62
CA GLY A 63 18.30 6.54 -12.78
C GLY A 63 16.90 7.13 -12.66
N ASN A 64 16.33 7.10 -11.46
CA ASN A 64 15.05 7.77 -11.19
C ASN A 64 15.18 9.29 -11.30
N GLN A 65 16.30 9.86 -10.84
CA GLN A 65 16.57 11.29 -10.98
C GLN A 65 16.71 11.69 -12.45
N LYS A 66 17.47 10.93 -13.25
CA LYS A 66 17.60 11.16 -14.71
C LYS A 66 16.23 11.11 -15.41
N ALA A 67 15.38 10.15 -15.04
CA ALA A 67 14.03 10.05 -15.59
C ALA A 67 13.13 11.24 -15.19
N ALA A 68 13.20 11.69 -13.94
CA ALA A 68 12.46 12.86 -13.47
C ALA A 68 12.90 14.14 -14.19
N GLU A 69 14.20 14.30 -14.43
CA GLU A 69 14.76 15.41 -15.22
C GLU A 69 14.27 15.39 -16.67
N TYR A 70 14.27 14.21 -17.30
CA TYR A 70 13.72 14.05 -18.64
C TYR A 70 12.25 14.49 -18.72
N LEU A 71 11.42 14.08 -17.76
CA LEU A 71 10.01 14.48 -17.70
C LEU A 71 9.86 15.98 -17.45
N ALA A 72 10.66 16.57 -16.56
CA ALA A 72 10.67 18.01 -16.32
C ALA A 72 10.97 18.80 -17.60
N GLN A 73 11.93 18.34 -18.41
CA GLN A 73 12.23 18.95 -19.71
C GLN A 73 11.07 18.83 -20.70
N GLN A 74 10.33 17.70 -20.73
CA GLN A 74 9.15 17.58 -21.58
C GLN A 74 8.03 18.53 -21.12
N MET A 75 7.80 18.65 -19.82
CA MET A 75 6.81 19.58 -19.25
C MET A 75 7.15 21.03 -19.59
N GLU A 76 8.44 21.39 -19.52
CA GLU A 76 8.91 22.73 -19.91
C GLU A 76 8.72 23.00 -21.40
N LYS A 77 9.04 22.03 -22.27
CA LYS A 77 8.80 22.14 -23.73
C LYS A 77 7.32 22.33 -24.08
N LEU A 78 6.42 21.74 -23.30
CA LEU A 78 4.97 21.88 -23.46
C LEU A 78 4.43 23.19 -22.86
N GLY A 79 5.28 24.00 -22.21
CA GLY A 79 4.87 25.25 -21.56
C GLY A 79 4.02 25.05 -20.31
N LEU A 80 4.09 23.86 -19.68
CA LEU A 80 3.33 23.60 -18.47
C LEU A 80 3.88 24.46 -17.30
N PRO A 81 3.00 25.05 -16.48
CA PRO A 81 3.44 25.84 -15.35
C PRO A 81 4.13 24.96 -14.31
N LYS A 82 5.17 25.52 -13.67
CA LYS A 82 5.81 24.91 -12.51
C LYS A 82 4.84 25.04 -11.33
N VAL A 83 4.45 23.94 -10.71
CA VAL A 83 3.40 23.93 -9.66
C VAL A 83 3.96 23.95 -8.24
N VAL A 84 5.24 23.60 -8.05
CA VAL A 84 5.88 23.63 -6.73
C VAL A 84 6.46 25.02 -6.50
N ASP A 85 5.84 25.77 -5.59
CA ASP A 85 6.15 27.18 -5.26
C ASP A 85 6.22 28.10 -6.49
N ASN A 86 5.52 27.75 -7.58
CA ASN A 86 5.61 28.39 -8.89
C ASN A 86 7.03 28.42 -9.51
N LYS A 87 7.93 27.53 -9.06
CA LYS A 87 9.37 27.57 -9.38
C LYS A 87 9.96 26.23 -9.81
N SER A 88 9.34 25.11 -9.46
CA SER A 88 9.87 23.78 -9.75
C SER A 88 8.80 22.81 -10.26
N TYR A 89 9.24 21.84 -11.07
CA TYR A 89 8.47 20.64 -11.43
C TYR A 89 8.69 19.49 -10.42
N PHE A 90 9.68 19.61 -9.54
CA PHE A 90 10.08 18.56 -8.60
C PHE A 90 9.45 18.76 -7.23
N GLN A 91 8.79 17.73 -6.74
CA GLN A 91 8.34 17.65 -5.35
C GLN A 91 9.41 16.99 -4.49
N ARG A 92 9.82 17.68 -3.42
CA ARG A 92 10.75 17.09 -2.44
C ARG A 92 10.03 16.01 -1.63
N MET A 93 10.60 14.81 -1.67
CA MET A 93 10.14 13.65 -0.90
C MET A 93 11.30 13.16 -0.02
N VAL A 94 11.02 12.85 1.25
CA VAL A 94 12.01 12.26 2.16
C VAL A 94 11.82 10.75 2.15
N TYR A 95 12.91 10.02 1.91
CA TYR A 95 12.92 8.57 1.94
C TYR A 95 13.87 8.04 3.01
N THR A 96 13.47 6.98 3.70
CA THR A 96 14.36 6.13 4.48
C THR A 96 14.75 4.90 3.65
N ASN A 97 15.99 4.47 3.79
CA ASN A 97 16.47 3.21 3.26
C ASN A 97 16.54 2.22 4.44
N GLU A 98 15.72 1.18 4.37
CA GLU A 98 15.67 0.16 5.41
C GLU A 98 16.14 -1.18 4.85
N ALA A 99 17.07 -1.78 5.58
CA ALA A 99 17.58 -3.10 5.33
C ALA A 99 17.83 -3.83 6.65
N TRP A 100 17.74 -5.15 6.59
CA TRP A 100 18.12 -6.01 7.71
C TRP A 100 19.54 -6.52 7.51
N ASN A 101 20.38 -6.35 8.53
CA ASN A 101 21.74 -6.89 8.55
C ASN A 101 21.76 -8.35 9.01
N ASN A 102 20.94 -8.69 10.01
CA ASN A 102 20.80 -10.05 10.54
C ASN A 102 19.36 -10.31 10.97
N ILE A 103 18.86 -11.52 10.68
CA ILE A 103 17.51 -11.95 11.01
C ILE A 103 17.63 -13.35 11.61
N SER A 104 17.20 -13.50 12.86
CA SER A 104 17.26 -14.76 13.58
C SER A 104 15.95 -15.00 14.31
N MET A 105 15.54 -16.25 14.37
CA MET A 105 14.43 -16.69 15.20
C MET A 105 14.86 -17.95 15.94
N THR A 106 14.53 -18.00 17.23
CA THR A 106 14.81 -19.15 18.09
C THR A 106 13.54 -19.47 18.87
N VAL A 107 13.17 -20.74 18.91
CA VAL A 107 12.04 -21.25 19.68
C VAL A 107 12.54 -22.42 20.51
N ASN A 108 12.44 -22.35 21.83
CA ASN A 108 12.92 -23.39 22.75
C ASN A 108 14.36 -23.86 22.41
N GLU A 109 15.29 -22.90 22.27
CA GLU A 109 16.70 -23.12 21.92
C GLU A 109 16.96 -23.65 20.49
N GLN A 110 15.92 -24.08 19.76
CA GLN A 110 16.04 -24.45 18.36
C GLN A 110 16.12 -23.21 17.47
N SER A 111 17.18 -23.12 16.68
CA SER A 111 17.35 -22.05 15.69
C SER A 111 16.58 -22.33 14.40
N TYR A 112 15.90 -21.31 13.90
CA TYR A 112 15.15 -21.30 12.64
C TYR A 112 15.90 -20.44 11.62
N ARG A 113 16.06 -20.94 10.40
CA ARG A 113 16.80 -20.28 9.32
C ARG A 113 15.85 -19.45 8.46
N HIS A 114 16.15 -18.16 8.32
CA HIS A 114 15.42 -17.24 7.44
C HIS A 114 15.47 -17.73 5.98
N LEU A 115 14.36 -17.59 5.25
CA LEU A 115 14.10 -18.11 3.90
C LEU A 115 14.03 -19.64 3.76
N PHE A 116 14.10 -20.38 4.87
CA PHE A 116 13.95 -21.84 4.87
C PHE A 116 12.88 -22.32 5.83
N ASN A 117 12.90 -21.84 7.07
CA ASN A 117 11.89 -22.18 8.08
C ASN A 117 10.88 -21.06 8.29
N PHE A 118 11.27 -19.81 8.01
CA PHE A 118 10.41 -18.65 8.07
C PHE A 118 10.90 -17.54 7.12
N TYR A 119 10.03 -16.60 6.78
CA TYR A 119 10.42 -15.35 6.12
C TYR A 119 9.68 -14.17 6.71
N ALA A 120 10.27 -12.98 6.54
CA ALA A 120 9.63 -11.73 6.89
C ALA A 120 10.13 -10.64 5.93
N TYR A 121 9.44 -9.50 5.88
CA TYR A 121 9.83 -8.37 5.03
C TYR A 121 10.28 -7.18 5.89
N PRO A 122 11.39 -6.51 5.53
CA PRO A 122 11.80 -5.28 6.20
C PRO A 122 10.68 -4.23 6.23
N ALA A 123 9.98 -4.04 5.10
CA ALA A 123 8.92 -3.02 4.93
C ALA A 123 7.77 -3.12 5.93
N THR A 124 7.48 -4.33 6.41
CA THR A 124 6.38 -4.60 7.34
C THR A 124 6.86 -4.82 8.77
N ASN A 125 8.17 -4.71 8.99
CA ASN A 125 8.81 -4.88 10.29
C ASN A 125 9.84 -3.76 10.63
N PRO A 126 9.55 -2.49 10.31
CA PRO A 126 10.52 -1.40 10.50
C PRO A 126 10.86 -1.20 11.99
N SER A 127 9.89 -1.37 12.89
CA SER A 127 10.07 -1.17 14.34
C SER A 127 10.83 -2.29 15.07
N VAL A 128 11.07 -3.44 14.42
CA VAL A 128 11.93 -4.51 14.97
C VAL A 128 13.39 -4.29 14.58
N SER A 129 13.66 -3.44 13.59
CA SER A 129 15.03 -3.12 13.18
C SER A 129 15.74 -2.38 14.30
N GLY A 130 16.63 -3.09 15.01
CA GLY A 130 17.40 -2.58 16.16
C GLY A 130 16.95 -3.09 17.54
N ASN A 131 15.84 -3.84 17.66
CA ASN A 131 15.35 -4.37 18.93
C ASN A 131 15.11 -5.89 18.89
N LYS A 132 15.62 -6.61 19.90
CA LYS A 132 15.30 -8.03 20.11
C LYS A 132 13.84 -8.15 20.58
N MET A 133 13.08 -9.05 19.97
CA MET A 133 11.75 -9.41 20.46
C MET A 133 11.80 -10.76 21.18
N GLU A 134 11.34 -10.78 22.41
CA GLU A 134 11.17 -12.00 23.20
C GLU A 134 9.71 -12.19 23.59
N ALA A 135 9.30 -13.44 23.68
CA ALA A 135 8.00 -13.86 24.22
C ALA A 135 8.15 -15.22 24.89
N SER A 136 7.51 -15.37 26.06
CA SER A 136 7.40 -16.64 26.78
C SER A 136 6.19 -17.47 26.33
N GLU A 137 5.26 -16.86 25.59
CA GLU A 137 4.04 -17.51 25.13
C GLU A 137 3.65 -17.03 23.72
N VAL A 138 3.04 -17.92 22.96
CA VAL A 138 2.44 -17.65 21.66
C VAL A 138 1.02 -18.21 21.68
N ILE A 139 0.03 -17.39 21.32
CA ILE A 139 -1.37 -17.80 21.30
C ILE A 139 -1.76 -18.18 19.88
N PHE A 140 -2.17 -19.43 19.66
CA PHE A 140 -2.81 -19.79 18.40
C PHE A 140 -4.24 -19.20 18.35
N LEU A 141 -4.47 -18.26 17.43
CA LEU A 141 -5.69 -17.45 17.35
C LEU A 141 -6.49 -17.76 16.08
N GLY A 142 -6.51 -19.02 15.66
CA GLY A 142 -7.29 -19.46 14.50
C GLY A 142 -6.86 -18.74 13.23
N TYR A 143 -7.72 -17.86 12.70
CA TYR A 143 -7.46 -17.08 11.48
C TYR A 143 -7.22 -15.60 11.76
N GLY A 144 -7.24 -15.15 13.02
CA GLY A 144 -7.05 -13.76 13.40
C GLY A 144 -8.16 -12.83 12.89
N ILE A 145 -9.38 -13.34 12.78
CA ILE A 145 -10.54 -12.61 12.25
C ILE A 145 -11.35 -12.00 13.40
N ASP A 146 -11.80 -10.75 13.24
CA ASP A 146 -12.78 -10.11 14.15
C ASP A 146 -13.92 -9.51 13.32
N ASP A 147 -14.93 -10.32 13.07
CA ASP A 147 -16.15 -9.98 12.33
C ASP A 147 -17.38 -10.13 13.24
N GLU A 148 -18.49 -9.48 12.89
CA GLU A 148 -19.74 -9.54 13.65
C GLU A 148 -20.21 -10.99 13.83
N ARG A 149 -20.10 -11.80 12.77
CA ARG A 149 -20.58 -13.19 12.72
C ARG A 149 -19.53 -14.22 13.11
N TYR A 150 -18.26 -13.84 13.19
CA TYR A 150 -17.15 -14.73 13.52
C TYR A 150 -15.98 -13.94 14.09
N SER A 151 -15.51 -14.29 15.29
CA SER A 151 -14.36 -13.63 15.90
C SER A 151 -13.51 -14.62 16.68
N ASP A 152 -12.23 -14.68 16.32
CA ASP A 152 -11.20 -15.46 17.02
C ASP A 152 -10.76 -14.76 18.33
N TYR A 153 -11.02 -13.46 18.48
CA TYR A 153 -10.56 -12.66 19.61
C TYR A 153 -11.43 -12.80 20.86
N LYS A 154 -12.66 -13.33 20.75
CA LYS A 154 -13.63 -13.37 21.86
C LYS A 154 -13.19 -14.20 23.07
N LYS A 155 -12.22 -15.09 22.92
CA LYS A 155 -11.84 -16.09 23.94
C LYS A 155 -10.42 -15.94 24.48
N HIS A 156 -9.67 -14.94 24.04
CA HIS A 156 -8.25 -14.82 24.34
C HIS A 156 -7.91 -13.39 24.74
N ASP A 157 -7.14 -13.24 25.83
CA ASP A 157 -6.44 -11.98 26.09
C ASP A 157 -5.16 -11.94 25.26
N VAL A 158 -5.17 -11.12 24.22
CA VAL A 158 -4.09 -11.03 23.22
C VAL A 158 -3.19 -9.82 23.42
N LYS A 159 -3.51 -8.94 24.38
CA LYS A 159 -2.82 -7.67 24.56
C LYS A 159 -1.38 -7.90 25.03
N GLY A 160 -0.43 -7.36 24.29
CA GLY A 160 1.00 -7.52 24.54
C GLY A 160 1.56 -8.91 24.20
N LYS A 161 0.74 -9.81 23.64
CA LYS A 161 1.12 -11.19 23.31
C LYS A 161 1.50 -11.32 21.83
N ILE A 162 2.22 -12.39 21.51
CA ILE A 162 2.43 -12.81 20.12
C ILE A 162 1.33 -13.81 19.76
N ILE A 163 0.70 -13.62 18.60
CA ILE A 163 -0.32 -14.54 18.10
C ILE A 163 0.20 -15.33 16.89
N LEU A 164 -0.27 -16.56 16.74
CA LEU A 164 -0.07 -17.42 15.58
C LEU A 164 -1.41 -17.62 14.88
N ILE A 165 -1.48 -17.35 13.58
CA ILE A 165 -2.73 -17.45 12.79
C ILE A 165 -2.51 -18.21 11.49
N ASN A 166 -3.59 -18.82 10.98
CA ASN A 166 -3.66 -19.36 9.64
C ASN A 166 -3.89 -18.26 8.60
N GLN A 167 -3.37 -18.48 7.38
CA GLN A 167 -3.82 -17.75 6.19
C GLN A 167 -5.27 -18.10 5.83
N GLY A 168 -5.90 -17.25 5.00
CA GLY A 168 -7.27 -17.48 4.54
C GLY A 168 -8.32 -17.25 5.62
N GLU A 169 -9.37 -18.06 5.62
CA GLU A 169 -10.47 -17.97 6.60
C GLU A 169 -11.03 -19.38 6.89
N PRO A 170 -11.76 -19.57 8.00
CA PRO A 170 -12.28 -20.87 8.37
C PRO A 170 -13.37 -21.35 7.40
N MET A 171 -13.23 -22.59 6.92
CA MET A 171 -14.17 -23.23 5.99
C MET A 171 -14.82 -24.47 6.63
N LYS A 172 -16.09 -24.73 6.29
CA LYS A 172 -16.79 -25.99 6.56
C LYS A 172 -16.55 -26.92 5.37
N GLY A 173 -15.60 -27.84 5.52
CA GLY A 173 -15.02 -28.56 4.36
C GLY A 173 -14.45 -27.55 3.37
N ASP A 174 -14.49 -27.87 2.07
CA ASP A 174 -13.93 -27.00 1.03
C ASP A 174 -14.97 -26.09 0.36
N SER A 175 -16.14 -25.91 0.99
CA SER A 175 -17.31 -25.36 0.26
C SER A 175 -18.00 -24.16 0.90
N ILE A 176 -17.98 -24.00 2.23
CA ILE A 176 -18.74 -22.92 2.89
C ILE A 176 -17.86 -22.18 3.88
N SER A 177 -17.72 -20.87 3.70
CA SER A 177 -17.05 -19.99 4.67
C SER A 177 -17.83 -19.92 5.98
N LEU A 178 -17.14 -20.12 7.10
CA LEU A 178 -17.72 -19.92 8.42
C LEU A 178 -17.89 -18.43 8.78
N VAL A 179 -17.25 -17.52 8.04
CA VAL A 179 -17.37 -16.07 8.22
C VAL A 179 -18.59 -15.55 7.46
N THR A 180 -18.68 -15.81 6.15
CA THR A 180 -19.78 -15.29 5.32
C THR A 180 -21.05 -16.14 5.39
N LYS A 181 -20.92 -17.41 5.80
CA LYS A 181 -21.96 -18.45 5.72
C LYS A 181 -22.39 -18.78 4.28
N THR A 182 -21.54 -18.49 3.30
CA THR A 182 -21.77 -18.76 1.87
C THR A 182 -20.58 -19.47 1.24
N ARG A 183 -20.65 -19.80 -0.05
CA ARG A 183 -19.50 -20.31 -0.82
C ARG A 183 -18.41 -19.26 -1.07
N ASN A 184 -18.77 -17.98 -0.98
CA ASN A 184 -17.84 -16.89 -1.22
C ASN A 184 -17.06 -16.60 0.06
N VAL A 185 -15.74 -16.49 -0.08
CA VAL A 185 -14.89 -16.09 1.03
C VAL A 185 -15.06 -14.60 1.34
N SER A 186 -14.82 -14.20 2.59
CA SER A 186 -14.83 -12.79 2.96
C SER A 186 -13.54 -12.09 2.54
N SER A 187 -13.53 -10.75 2.61
CA SER A 187 -12.29 -9.99 2.40
C SER A 187 -11.21 -10.31 3.45
N TRP A 188 -11.55 -10.91 4.59
CA TRP A 188 -10.56 -11.38 5.56
C TRP A 188 -9.66 -12.49 5.01
N SER A 189 -10.15 -13.29 4.06
CA SER A 189 -9.38 -14.38 3.47
C SER A 189 -8.21 -13.87 2.60
N VAL A 190 -8.41 -12.72 1.96
CA VAL A 190 -7.47 -12.18 0.96
C VAL A 190 -6.67 -10.97 1.46
N ASP A 191 -7.25 -10.13 2.32
CA ASP A 191 -6.59 -8.91 2.79
C ASP A 191 -5.95 -9.11 4.16
N ILE A 192 -4.70 -9.58 4.16
CA ILE A 192 -3.93 -9.75 5.38
C ILE A 192 -3.79 -8.46 6.19
N ARG A 193 -3.76 -7.28 5.53
CA ARG A 193 -3.66 -5.98 6.24
C ARG A 193 -4.85 -5.75 7.15
N ARG A 194 -6.04 -6.26 6.78
CA ARG A 194 -7.22 -6.18 7.62
C ARG A 194 -7.04 -6.93 8.93
N LYS A 195 -6.48 -8.14 8.90
CA LYS A 195 -6.18 -8.93 10.10
C LYS A 195 -5.15 -8.25 10.99
N LEU A 196 -4.10 -7.69 10.37
CA LEU A 196 -3.01 -7.01 11.07
C LEU A 196 -3.47 -5.71 11.73
N LYS A 197 -4.37 -4.98 11.09
CA LYS A 197 -4.99 -3.78 11.67
C LYS A 197 -5.75 -4.13 12.96
N VAL A 198 -6.56 -5.19 12.94
CA VAL A 198 -7.26 -5.66 14.15
C VAL A 198 -6.26 -6.09 15.22
N ALA A 199 -5.24 -6.89 14.86
CA ALA A 199 -4.21 -7.30 15.81
C ALA A 199 -3.58 -6.08 16.51
N GLN A 200 -3.23 -5.04 15.73
CA GLN A 200 -2.72 -3.78 16.26
C GLN A 200 -3.71 -3.10 17.21
N GLU A 201 -4.98 -2.97 16.81
CA GLU A 201 -6.04 -2.34 17.62
C GLU A 201 -6.28 -3.09 18.93
N LYS A 202 -6.13 -4.42 18.94
CA LYS A 202 -6.22 -5.26 20.14
C LYS A 202 -4.93 -5.28 20.96
N GLY A 203 -3.90 -4.56 20.52
CA GLY A 203 -2.62 -4.43 21.22
C GLY A 203 -1.73 -5.67 21.12
N VAL A 204 -1.88 -6.49 20.08
CA VAL A 204 -0.99 -7.63 19.80
C VAL A 204 0.44 -7.13 19.55
N LYS A 205 1.42 -7.83 20.13
CA LYS A 205 2.84 -7.48 20.05
C LYS A 205 3.47 -7.87 18.72
N ALA A 206 3.09 -9.02 18.16
CA ALA A 206 3.49 -9.50 16.84
C ALA A 206 2.54 -10.59 16.33
N VAL A 207 2.51 -10.76 15.01
CA VAL A 207 1.70 -11.77 14.32
C VAL A 207 2.61 -12.74 13.59
N LEU A 208 2.50 -14.03 13.92
CA LEU A 208 3.08 -15.13 13.19
C LEU A 208 2.01 -15.73 12.29
N ILE A 209 2.31 -15.92 11.01
CA ILE A 209 1.36 -16.43 10.02
C ILE A 209 1.85 -17.77 9.51
N ILE A 210 1.01 -18.79 9.57
CA ILE A 210 1.30 -20.11 9.02
C ILE A 210 1.14 -20.04 7.50
N ASP A 211 2.24 -20.27 6.77
CA ASP A 211 2.28 -20.36 5.32
C ASP A 211 2.55 -21.82 4.90
N SER A 212 1.53 -22.46 4.34
CA SER A 212 1.63 -23.84 3.84
C SER A 212 2.46 -23.96 2.57
N GLU A 213 2.68 -22.86 1.84
CA GLU A 213 3.43 -22.81 0.58
C GLU A 213 4.73 -22.01 0.74
N LEU A 214 5.34 -22.01 1.92
CA LEU A 214 6.50 -21.17 2.24
C LEU A 214 7.60 -21.16 1.16
N SER A 215 7.98 -22.32 0.64
CA SER A 215 9.02 -22.42 -0.40
C SER A 215 8.65 -21.69 -1.68
N ARG A 216 7.36 -21.69 -2.05
CA ARG A 216 6.84 -20.95 -3.20
C ARG A 216 6.81 -19.46 -2.90
N SER A 217 6.26 -19.07 -1.74
CA SER A 217 6.22 -17.67 -1.29
C SER A 217 7.61 -17.04 -1.23
N VAL A 218 8.61 -17.79 -0.79
CA VAL A 218 10.01 -17.34 -0.76
C VAL A 218 10.57 -17.15 -2.18
N GLN A 219 10.28 -18.06 -3.11
CA GLN A 219 10.71 -17.94 -4.50
C GLN A 219 10.09 -16.72 -5.20
N GLU A 220 8.77 -16.56 -5.08
CA GLU A 220 8.04 -15.43 -5.67
C GLU A 220 8.44 -14.10 -5.01
N GLY A 221 8.71 -14.13 -3.70
CA GLY A 221 9.11 -12.99 -2.89
C GLY A 221 10.59 -12.60 -2.98
N ARG A 222 11.42 -13.34 -3.73
CA ARG A 222 12.89 -13.22 -3.70
C ARG A 222 13.41 -11.78 -3.83
N ARG A 223 12.78 -10.99 -4.71
CA ARG A 223 13.16 -9.59 -4.97
C ARG A 223 12.97 -8.67 -3.76
N PHE A 224 12.12 -9.03 -2.80
CA PHE A 224 11.79 -8.22 -1.63
C PHE A 224 12.66 -8.56 -0.41
N PHE A 225 13.35 -9.70 -0.40
CA PHE A 225 14.27 -10.07 0.68
C PHE A 225 15.69 -9.54 0.49
N SER A 226 16.12 -9.36 -0.75
CA SER A 226 17.49 -8.97 -1.11
C SER A 226 17.66 -7.49 -1.42
N ARG A 227 16.58 -6.70 -1.37
CA ARG A 227 16.60 -5.28 -1.71
C ARG A 227 16.33 -4.42 -0.49
N ASN A 228 17.15 -3.39 -0.37
CA ASN A 228 16.87 -2.20 0.41
C ASN A 228 15.50 -1.63 0.02
N ILE A 229 14.68 -1.31 1.01
CA ILE A 229 13.35 -0.76 0.75
C ILE A 229 13.42 0.74 0.97
N MET A 230 13.14 1.49 -0.09
CA MET A 230 12.92 2.93 0.00
C MET A 230 11.48 3.17 0.50
N ALA A 231 11.37 3.81 1.66
CA ALA A 231 10.12 4.15 2.30
C ALA A 231 9.95 5.65 2.43
N THR A 232 8.76 6.19 2.16
CA THR A 232 8.49 7.59 2.46
C THR A 232 8.42 7.77 3.99
N SER A 233 8.95 8.88 4.50
CA SER A 233 9.00 9.14 5.96
C SER A 233 7.62 9.16 6.64
N ASN A 234 6.54 9.37 5.88
CA ASN A 234 5.17 9.49 6.39
C ASN A 234 4.30 8.26 6.09
N ARG A 235 4.87 7.06 5.91
CA ARG A 235 4.05 5.85 5.69
C ARG A 235 3.12 5.62 6.90
N PRO A 236 1.79 5.46 6.70
CA PRO A 236 0.94 4.94 7.76
C PRO A 236 1.33 3.48 7.99
N MET A 237 2.15 3.25 9.01
CA MET A 237 2.68 1.93 9.30
C MET A 237 1.66 1.17 10.15
N VAL A 238 1.27 -0.02 9.67
CA VAL A 238 0.76 -1.05 10.58
C VAL A 238 1.97 -1.49 11.38
N ASN A 239 2.09 -1.01 12.61
CA ASN A 239 3.28 -1.16 13.44
C ASN A 239 3.40 -2.54 14.11
N THR A 240 2.48 -3.46 13.83
CA THR A 240 2.54 -4.81 14.39
C THR A 240 3.48 -5.65 13.55
N PRO A 241 4.62 -6.12 14.09
CA PRO A 241 5.57 -6.96 13.37
C PRO A 241 4.97 -8.30 12.94
N ILE A 242 5.51 -8.84 11.84
CA ILE A 242 4.96 -9.98 11.12
C ILE A 242 6.07 -10.89 10.62
N ALA A 243 5.91 -12.18 10.86
CA ALA A 243 6.70 -13.22 10.20
C ALA A 243 5.80 -14.35 9.71
N PHE A 244 6.23 -14.99 8.62
CA PHE A 244 5.56 -16.14 8.02
C PHE A 244 6.37 -17.39 8.32
N LEU A 245 5.72 -18.40 8.87
CA LEU A 245 6.34 -19.64 9.34
C LEU A 245 5.91 -20.80 8.46
N PHE A 246 6.84 -21.73 8.23
CA PHE A 246 6.50 -23.02 7.64
C PHE A 246 5.57 -23.77 8.58
N ARG A 247 4.54 -24.42 8.03
CA ARG A 247 3.78 -25.43 8.75
C ARG A 247 4.57 -26.75 8.74
N PRO A 248 5.12 -27.22 9.87
CA PRO A 248 5.63 -28.59 9.92
C PRO A 248 4.46 -29.53 9.61
N MET A 249 4.65 -30.45 8.66
CA MET A 249 3.70 -31.54 8.42
C MET A 249 3.70 -32.48 9.63
#